data_AF-A0A832QQT7-F1
#
_entry.id   AF-A0A832QQT7-F1
#
_cell.length_a   1.000
_cell.length_b   1.000
_cell.length_c   1.000
_cell.angle_alpha   90.00
_cell.angle_beta   90.00
_cell.angle_gamma   90.00
#
_symmetry.space_group_name_H-M   'P 1'
#
loop_
_entity.id
_entity.type
_entity.pdbx_description
1 polymer ?
#
loop_
_entity_poly.entity_id
_entity_poly.type
_entity_poly.pdbx_seq_one_letter_code
_entity_poly.pdbx_strand_id
1 'polypeptide(L)'
;MIKIVYDIRIYRKTLKDLIREDDTVVELGSHVGGSTKIIARKNPRGRIIAVDKSPQAYEAMKKLEMEYPHLKFIMGDVRRHETLEKVHKEIKSCDVLVVDLGGGYHPDTTFKVYFIWSSTLKPRASIIRNRGLLDFANSSKMDEDLASTQGWLESSSQGGVPPRLKELKLWSEKL
;
A
#
# COMPACT_ATOMS: atom_id res chain seq x y z
N MET A 1 -6.96 -7.12 8.90
CA MET A 1 -7.05 -8.21 7.92
C MET A 1 -6.27 -7.84 6.66
N ILE A 2 -5.60 -8.82 6.02
CA ILE A 2 -4.86 -8.64 4.76
C ILE A 2 -5.64 -9.31 3.63
N LYS A 3 -5.91 -8.60 2.53
CA LYS A 3 -6.55 -9.15 1.33
C LYS A 3 -5.58 -9.14 0.16
N ILE A 4 -5.44 -10.27 -0.54
CA ILE A 4 -4.67 -10.36 -1.78
C ILE A 4 -5.63 -10.59 -2.94
N VAL A 5 -5.51 -9.78 -3.98
CA VAL A 5 -6.37 -9.83 -5.18
C VAL A 5 -5.53 -9.59 -6.43
N TYR A 6 -6.10 -9.81 -7.62
CA TYR A 6 -5.40 -9.54 -8.88
C TYR A 6 -6.29 -8.86 -9.92
N ASP A 7 -7.44 -9.47 -10.24
CA ASP A 7 -8.40 -8.92 -11.21
C ASP A 7 -8.82 -7.50 -10.79
N ILE A 8 -8.78 -6.56 -11.75
CA ILE A 8 -9.01 -5.15 -11.48
C ILE A 8 -10.44 -4.86 -10.99
N ARG A 9 -11.43 -5.64 -11.41
CA ARG A 9 -12.83 -5.49 -10.99
C ARG A 9 -12.98 -5.95 -9.55
N ILE A 10 -12.38 -7.10 -9.21
CA ILE A 10 -12.35 -7.61 -7.84
C ILE A 10 -11.61 -6.64 -6.92
N TYR A 11 -10.47 -6.11 -7.35
CA TYR A 11 -9.70 -5.11 -6.61
C TYR A 11 -10.52 -3.85 -6.32
N ARG A 12 -11.14 -3.25 -7.36
CA ARG A 12 -11.99 -2.06 -7.20
C ARG A 12 -13.23 -2.31 -6.34
N LYS A 13 -13.84 -3.50 -6.43
CA LYS A 13 -14.93 -3.90 -5.54
C LYS A 13 -14.42 -3.96 -4.09
N THR A 14 -13.29 -4.63 -3.87
CA THR A 14 -12.69 -4.79 -2.55
C THR A 14 -12.34 -3.45 -1.91
N LEU A 15 -11.83 -2.47 -2.69
CA LEU A 15 -11.61 -1.10 -2.20
C LEU A 15 -12.90 -0.47 -1.65
N LYS A 16 -14.01 -0.57 -2.39
CA LYS A 16 -15.31 -0.01 -1.98
C LYS A 16 -15.86 -0.66 -0.71
N ASP A 17 -15.63 -1.97 -0.55
CA ASP A 17 -16.12 -2.73 0.59
C ASP A 17 -15.26 -2.49 1.85
N LEU A 18 -13.97 -2.23 1.67
CA LEU A 18 -13.01 -2.14 2.77
C LEU A 18 -12.89 -0.73 3.39
N ILE A 19 -12.97 0.30 2.54
CA ILE A 19 -12.71 1.69 2.92
C ILE A 19 -13.97 2.33 3.49
N ARG A 20 -13.80 3.03 4.61
CA ARG A 20 -14.82 3.83 5.31
C ARG A 20 -14.67 5.31 4.97
N GLU A 21 -15.69 6.08 5.32
CA GLU A 21 -15.76 7.49 4.93
C GLU A 21 -14.71 8.38 5.62
N ASP A 22 -14.24 7.96 6.78
CA ASP A 22 -13.34 8.64 7.72
C ASP A 22 -11.96 7.98 7.86
N ASP A 23 -11.72 6.86 7.17
CA ASP A 23 -10.43 6.15 7.18
C ASP A 23 -9.27 7.09 6.75
N THR A 24 -8.10 6.91 7.35
CA THR A 24 -6.82 7.35 6.78
C THR A 24 -6.32 6.26 5.83
N VAL A 25 -6.22 6.57 4.54
CA VAL A 25 -5.83 5.62 3.49
C VAL A 25 -4.46 5.98 2.93
N VAL A 26 -3.57 4.98 2.80
CA VAL A 26 -2.30 5.11 2.08
C VAL A 26 -2.34 4.24 0.84
N GLU A 27 -2.15 4.83 -0.33
CA GLU A 27 -2.11 4.14 -1.61
C GLU A 27 -0.70 4.16 -2.21
N LEU A 28 -0.15 2.97 -2.45
CA LEU A 28 1.17 2.75 -3.05
C LEU A 28 0.99 2.30 -4.50
N GLY A 29 1.47 3.10 -5.46
CA GLY A 29 1.32 2.84 -6.89
C GLY A 29 0.04 3.42 -7.48
N SER A 30 -0.25 4.69 -7.18
CA SER A 30 -1.49 5.37 -7.66
C SER A 30 -1.56 5.58 -9.17
N HIS A 31 -0.42 5.57 -9.88
CA HIS A 31 -0.30 5.86 -11.32
C HIS A 31 -1.10 7.12 -11.69
N VAL A 32 -1.99 7.05 -12.69
CA VAL A 32 -2.85 8.17 -13.11
C VAL A 32 -4.14 8.34 -12.28
N GLY A 33 -4.25 7.66 -11.13
CA GLY A 33 -5.29 7.93 -10.13
C GLY A 33 -6.64 7.24 -10.33
N GLY A 34 -6.71 6.21 -11.18
CA GLY A 34 -7.98 5.50 -11.43
C GLY A 34 -8.57 4.83 -10.18
N SER A 35 -7.71 4.28 -9.32
CA SER A 35 -8.10 3.69 -8.03
C SER A 35 -8.21 4.76 -6.95
N THR A 36 -7.29 5.73 -6.92
CA THR A 36 -7.37 6.92 -6.04
C THR A 36 -8.73 7.61 -6.12
N LYS A 37 -9.29 7.79 -7.32
CA LYS A 37 -10.62 8.42 -7.49
C LYS A 37 -11.75 7.62 -6.84
N ILE A 38 -11.65 6.30 -6.85
CA ILE A 38 -12.62 5.41 -6.17
C ILE A 38 -12.48 5.56 -4.66
N ILE A 39 -11.25 5.59 -4.16
CA ILE A 39 -10.92 5.80 -2.74
C ILE A 39 -11.46 7.17 -2.29
N ALA A 40 -11.14 8.25 -3.01
CA ALA A 40 -11.53 9.63 -2.67
C ALA A 40 -13.03 9.83 -2.55
N ARG A 41 -13.82 9.21 -3.45
CA ARG A 41 -15.28 9.25 -3.39
C ARG A 41 -15.86 8.46 -2.22
N LYS A 42 -15.20 7.36 -1.83
CA LYS A 42 -15.65 6.51 -0.72
C LYS A 42 -15.22 7.07 0.64
N ASN A 43 -14.16 7.87 0.67
CA ASN A 43 -13.52 8.41 1.87
C ASN A 43 -13.63 9.96 1.94
N PRO A 44 -14.83 10.58 1.85
CA PRO A 44 -14.94 12.04 1.74
C PRO A 44 -14.62 12.82 3.03
N ARG A 45 -14.55 12.14 4.19
CA ARG A 45 -14.30 12.75 5.51
C ARG A 45 -12.95 12.33 6.11
N GLY A 46 -12.24 11.42 5.45
CA GLY A 46 -10.97 10.88 5.89
C GLY A 46 -9.79 11.63 5.30
N ARG A 47 -8.67 10.91 5.14
CA ARG A 47 -7.43 11.46 4.58
C ARG A 47 -6.79 10.43 3.68
N ILE A 48 -6.31 10.86 2.52
CA ILE A 48 -5.68 9.96 1.54
C ILE A 48 -4.27 10.45 1.27
N ILE A 49 -3.30 9.55 1.36
CA ILE A 49 -1.93 9.78 0.88
C ILE A 49 -1.65 8.81 -0.24
N ALA A 50 -1.57 9.34 -1.46
CA ALA A 50 -1.23 8.57 -2.65
C ALA A 50 0.25 8.76 -3.01
N VAL A 51 0.94 7.68 -3.31
CA VAL A 51 2.36 7.66 -3.63
C VAL A 51 2.60 7.01 -4.98
N ASP A 52 3.37 7.66 -5.83
CA ASP A 52 3.85 7.11 -7.09
C ASP A 52 5.14 7.82 -7.52
N LYS A 53 5.97 7.15 -8.32
CA LYS A 53 7.24 7.72 -8.84
C LYS A 53 7.19 8.07 -10.31
N SER A 54 6.15 7.64 -11.02
CA SER A 54 6.06 7.76 -12.46
C SER A 54 5.78 9.21 -12.85
N PRO A 55 6.50 9.78 -13.83
CA PRO A 55 6.24 11.14 -14.30
C PRO A 55 4.79 11.34 -14.78
N GLN A 56 4.19 10.30 -15.35
CA GLN A 56 2.81 10.31 -15.83
C GLN A 56 1.78 10.50 -14.69
N ALA A 57 2.13 10.12 -13.46
CA ALA A 57 1.28 10.32 -12.30
C ALA A 57 1.17 11.81 -11.92
N TYR A 58 2.21 12.61 -12.12
CA TYR A 58 2.31 13.95 -11.53
C TYR A 58 1.10 14.83 -11.85
N GLU A 59 0.88 15.10 -13.13
CA GLU A 59 -0.20 15.99 -13.59
C GLU A 59 -1.59 15.41 -13.27
N ALA A 60 -1.77 14.11 -13.44
CA ALA A 60 -3.04 13.44 -13.18
C ALA A 60 -3.41 13.51 -11.69
N MET A 61 -2.46 13.23 -10.80
CA MET A 61 -2.67 13.21 -9.36
C MET A 61 -2.76 14.62 -8.78
N LYS A 62 -2.05 15.61 -9.33
CA LYS A 62 -2.23 17.01 -8.93
C LYS A 62 -3.62 17.54 -9.26
N LYS A 63 -4.19 17.16 -10.41
CA LYS A 63 -5.59 17.46 -10.72
C LYS A 63 -6.56 16.83 -9.73
N LEU A 64 -6.33 15.58 -9.33
CA LEU A 64 -7.15 14.92 -8.32
C LEU A 64 -7.00 15.56 -6.93
N GLU A 65 -5.81 15.99 -6.54
CA GLU A 65 -5.57 16.70 -5.28
C GLU A 65 -6.31 18.06 -5.23
N MET A 66 -6.49 18.73 -6.38
CA MET A 66 -7.37 19.91 -6.47
C MET A 66 -8.87 19.56 -6.40
N GLU A 67 -9.29 18.41 -6.96
CA GLU A 67 -10.70 17.95 -6.95
C GLU A 67 -11.11 17.42 -5.57
N TYR A 68 -10.19 16.80 -4.82
CA TYR A 68 -10.42 16.15 -3.54
C TYR A 68 -9.45 16.72 -2.48
N PRO A 69 -9.84 17.76 -1.72
CA PRO A 69 -8.94 18.44 -0.77
C PRO A 69 -8.35 17.56 0.35
N HIS A 70 -8.96 16.40 0.62
CA HIS A 70 -8.49 15.41 1.59
C HIS A 70 -7.47 14.41 1.01
N LEU A 71 -7.20 14.49 -0.29
CA LEU A 71 -6.14 13.74 -0.97
C LEU A 71 -4.85 14.56 -0.97
N LYS A 72 -3.74 13.91 -0.63
CA LYS A 72 -2.38 14.42 -0.81
C LYS A 72 -1.59 13.48 -1.70
N PHE A 73 -0.95 14.03 -2.74
CA PHE A 73 -0.06 13.26 -3.60
C PHE A 73 1.40 13.48 -3.25
N ILE A 74 2.15 12.38 -3.11
CA ILE A 74 3.59 12.38 -2.89
C ILE A 74 4.26 11.68 -4.07
N MET A 75 5.02 12.46 -4.85
CA MET A 75 5.95 11.91 -5.83
C MET A 75 7.12 11.26 -5.10
N GLY A 76 7.30 9.94 -5.26
CA GLY A 76 8.35 9.18 -4.60
C GLY A 76 8.32 7.68 -4.91
N ASP A 77 9.49 7.03 -4.84
CA ASP A 77 9.58 5.57 -4.99
C ASP A 77 9.24 4.91 -3.65
N VAL A 78 8.21 4.07 -3.63
CA VAL A 78 7.71 3.36 -2.43
C VAL A 78 8.72 2.38 -1.84
N ARG A 79 9.77 2.03 -2.58
CA ARG A 79 10.88 1.18 -2.12
C ARG A 79 11.95 1.97 -1.35
N ARG A 80 11.89 3.30 -1.38
CA ARG A 80 12.86 4.20 -0.75
C ARG A 80 12.42 4.59 0.65
N HIS A 81 13.35 4.56 1.59
CA HIS A 81 13.09 4.90 2.98
C HIS A 81 12.61 6.34 3.14
N GLU A 82 13.19 7.27 2.38
CA GLU A 82 12.88 8.69 2.43
C GLU A 82 11.40 8.95 2.10
N THR A 83 10.83 8.13 1.20
CA THR A 83 9.40 8.20 0.84
C THR A 83 8.52 7.76 2.01
N LEU A 84 8.83 6.63 2.65
CA LEU A 84 8.11 6.16 3.83
C LEU A 84 8.24 7.15 4.99
N GLU A 85 9.45 7.66 5.24
CA GLU A 85 9.69 8.64 6.31
C GLU A 85 8.85 9.90 6.09
N LYS A 86 8.75 10.38 4.84
CA LYS A 86 7.89 11.51 4.48
C LYS A 86 6.42 11.23 4.77
N VAL A 87 5.91 10.04 4.42
CA VAL A 87 4.53 9.65 4.74
C VAL A 87 4.34 9.52 6.26
N HIS A 88 5.26 8.88 6.98
CA HIS A 88 5.16 8.68 8.42
C HIS A 88 5.25 9.98 9.25
N LYS A 89 5.93 11.01 8.72
CA LYS A 89 5.90 12.36 9.30
C LYS A 89 4.52 13.01 9.16
N GLU A 90 3.83 12.75 8.05
CA GLU A 90 2.50 13.29 7.74
C GLU A 90 1.36 12.58 8.48
N ILE A 91 1.48 11.26 8.63
CA ILE A 91 0.54 10.37 9.32
C ILE A 91 1.32 9.34 10.12
N LYS A 92 0.98 9.14 11.40
CA LYS A 92 1.69 8.16 12.25
C LYS A 92 1.25 6.72 12.00
N SER A 93 0.01 6.56 11.58
CA SER A 93 -0.61 5.29 11.23
C SER A 93 -1.60 5.51 10.09
N CYS A 94 -2.14 4.42 9.55
CA CYS A 94 -3.28 4.47 8.65
C CYS A 94 -4.32 3.41 9.04
N ASP A 95 -5.54 3.54 8.53
CA ASP A 95 -6.59 2.52 8.69
C ASP A 95 -6.51 1.48 7.59
N VAL A 96 -6.23 1.94 6.36
CA VAL A 96 -6.15 1.09 5.18
C VAL A 96 -4.86 1.36 4.41
N LEU A 97 -4.10 0.29 4.16
CA LEU A 97 -2.95 0.32 3.25
C LEU A 97 -3.31 -0.39 1.93
N VAL A 98 -3.13 0.32 0.83
CA VAL A 98 -3.43 -0.14 -0.53
C VAL A 98 -2.11 -0.29 -1.29
N VAL A 99 -1.81 -1.49 -1.78
CA VAL A 99 -0.57 -1.80 -2.50
C VAL A 99 -0.90 -2.29 -3.91
N ASP A 100 -0.70 -1.44 -4.92
CA ASP A 100 -0.88 -1.78 -6.35
C ASP A 100 0.32 -1.31 -7.17
N LEU A 101 1.38 -2.13 -7.19
CA LEU A 101 2.60 -1.82 -7.94
C LEU A 101 2.52 -2.29 -9.41
N GLY A 102 1.31 -2.41 -9.96
CA GLY A 102 1.09 -2.85 -11.35
C GLY A 102 0.68 -4.32 -11.50
N GLY A 103 -0.01 -4.91 -10.52
CA GLY A 103 -0.73 -6.21 -10.58
C GLY A 103 0.05 -7.50 -10.91
N GLY A 104 0.97 -7.48 -11.88
CA GLY A 104 1.88 -8.57 -12.26
C GLY A 104 3.33 -8.33 -11.85
N TYR A 105 3.58 -7.30 -11.04
CA TYR A 105 4.92 -7.03 -10.50
C TYR A 105 5.44 -8.20 -9.68
N HIS A 106 6.76 -8.32 -9.53
CA HIS A 106 7.38 -9.44 -8.82
C HIS A 106 6.81 -9.58 -7.39
N PRO A 107 6.38 -10.79 -6.98
CA PRO A 107 5.71 -11.01 -5.71
C PRO A 107 6.61 -10.69 -4.51
N ASP A 108 7.90 -10.98 -4.61
CA ASP A 108 8.88 -10.70 -3.55
C ASP A 108 8.98 -9.19 -3.26
N THR A 109 9.03 -8.37 -4.30
CA THR A 109 9.16 -6.91 -4.17
C THR A 109 7.88 -6.32 -3.62
N THR A 110 6.72 -6.78 -4.10
CA THR A 110 5.42 -6.34 -3.60
C THR A 110 5.27 -6.70 -2.12
N PHE A 111 5.64 -7.92 -1.74
CA PHE A 111 5.60 -8.37 -0.35
C PHE A 111 6.54 -7.55 0.54
N LYS A 112 7.79 -7.28 0.12
CA LYS A 112 8.74 -6.45 0.87
C LYS A 112 8.20 -5.04 1.11
N VAL A 113 7.66 -4.39 0.07
CA VAL A 113 7.04 -3.06 0.20
C VAL A 113 5.87 -3.12 1.18
N TYR A 114 4.95 -4.06 0.99
CA TYR A 114 3.86 -4.27 1.92
C TYR A 114 4.35 -4.47 3.36
N PHE A 115 5.34 -5.34 3.58
CA PHE A 115 5.85 -5.69 4.90
C PHE A 115 6.41 -4.47 5.63
N ILE A 116 7.27 -3.69 4.95
CA ILE A 116 7.90 -2.49 5.54
C ILE A 116 6.85 -1.42 5.87
N TRP A 117 5.96 -1.13 4.93
CA TRP A 117 4.95 -0.08 5.09
C TRP A 117 3.89 -0.45 6.13
N SER A 118 3.37 -1.67 6.09
CA SER A 118 2.35 -2.15 7.02
C SER A 118 2.90 -2.31 8.44
N SER A 119 4.16 -2.74 8.60
CA SER A 119 4.80 -2.82 9.91
C SER A 119 5.04 -1.45 10.54
N THR A 120 5.19 -0.41 9.72
CA THR A 120 5.40 0.98 10.16
C THR A 120 4.08 1.68 10.47
N LEU A 121 3.10 1.59 9.55
CA LEU A 121 1.84 2.33 9.64
C LEU A 121 0.73 1.59 10.37
N LYS A 122 0.94 0.30 10.69
CA LYS A 122 0.05 -0.56 11.47
C LYS A 122 -1.43 -0.48 11.04
N PRO A 123 -1.75 -0.72 9.75
CA PRO A 123 -3.12 -0.61 9.26
C PRO A 123 -4.07 -1.62 9.89
N ARG A 124 -5.33 -1.20 10.13
CA ARG A 124 -6.42 -2.13 10.45
C ARG A 124 -6.63 -3.13 9.31
N ALA A 125 -6.51 -2.69 8.06
CA ALA A 125 -6.59 -3.57 6.92
C ALA A 125 -5.62 -3.21 5.78
N SER A 126 -5.17 -4.23 5.06
CA SER A 126 -4.36 -4.06 3.85
C SER A 126 -5.00 -4.76 2.66
N ILE A 127 -4.83 -4.17 1.49
CA ILE A 127 -5.15 -4.79 0.21
C ILE A 127 -3.92 -4.77 -0.69
N ILE A 128 -3.56 -5.94 -1.20
CA ILE A 128 -2.41 -6.14 -2.08
C ILE A 128 -2.92 -6.64 -3.42
N ARG A 129 -2.66 -5.89 -4.49
CA ARG A 129 -2.94 -6.33 -5.85
C ARG A 129 -1.71 -6.99 -6.47
N ASN A 130 -1.65 -8.32 -6.43
CA ASN A 130 -0.53 -9.08 -6.99
C ASN A 130 -0.92 -10.50 -7.38
N ARG A 131 -0.63 -10.90 -8.63
CA ARG A 131 -0.92 -12.25 -9.14
C ARG A 131 -0.09 -13.33 -8.43
N GLY A 132 1.22 -13.12 -8.30
CA GLY A 132 2.12 -14.13 -7.76
C GLY A 132 1.88 -14.42 -6.28
N LEU A 133 1.58 -13.39 -5.48
CA LEU A 133 1.22 -13.59 -4.06
C LEU A 133 -0.13 -14.30 -3.92
N LEU A 134 -1.11 -13.99 -4.78
CA LEU A 134 -2.40 -14.69 -4.78
C LEU A 134 -2.22 -16.17 -5.15
N ASP A 135 -1.42 -16.45 -6.17
CA ASP A 135 -1.08 -17.79 -6.61
C ASP A 135 -0.36 -18.60 -5.51
N PHE A 136 0.66 -18.00 -4.89
CA PHE A 136 1.37 -18.60 -3.76
C PHE A 136 0.42 -18.91 -2.60
N ALA A 137 -0.42 -17.94 -2.19
CA ALA A 137 -1.34 -18.14 -1.07
C ALA A 137 -2.36 -19.25 -1.35
N ASN A 138 -2.91 -19.32 -2.57
CA ASN A 138 -3.88 -20.35 -2.94
C ASN A 138 -3.26 -21.74 -3.15
N SER A 139 -1.96 -21.81 -3.44
CA SER A 139 -1.24 -23.07 -3.68
C SER A 139 -0.57 -23.64 -2.43
N SER A 140 -0.49 -22.85 -1.36
CA SER A 140 0.19 -23.26 -0.12
C SER A 140 -0.72 -24.09 0.78
N LYS A 141 -0.12 -25.04 1.51
CA LYS A 141 -0.74 -25.75 2.64
C LYS A 141 0.02 -25.38 3.90
N MET A 142 -0.70 -25.13 4.99
CA MET A 142 -0.12 -24.74 6.27
C MET A 142 -0.36 -25.84 7.30
N ASP A 143 0.70 -26.23 8.00
CA ASP A 143 0.62 -27.19 9.11
C ASP A 143 0.49 -26.49 10.48
N GLU A 144 0.68 -25.17 10.52
CA GLU A 144 0.63 -24.33 11.72
C GLU A 144 -0.45 -23.24 11.59
N ASP A 145 -1.07 -22.87 12.72
CA ASP A 145 -2.08 -21.80 12.79
C ASP A 145 -1.43 -20.46 13.17
N LEU A 146 -0.72 -19.87 12.20
CA LEU A 146 -0.15 -18.53 12.32
C LEU A 146 -0.87 -17.55 11.39
N ALA A 147 -1.71 -16.70 11.96
CA ALA A 147 -2.52 -15.75 11.22
C ALA A 147 -2.45 -14.33 11.81
N SER A 148 -2.96 -13.35 11.05
CA SER A 148 -3.13 -11.96 11.50
C SER A 148 -4.57 -11.50 11.29
N THR A 149 -5.14 -10.92 12.34
CA THR A 149 -6.41 -10.20 12.31
C THR A 149 -6.23 -8.75 11.85
N GLN A 150 -4.99 -8.25 11.84
CA GLN A 150 -4.61 -6.88 11.47
C GLN A 150 -4.23 -6.76 9.99
N GLY A 151 -4.03 -5.54 9.49
CA GLY A 151 -3.57 -5.27 8.13
C GLY A 151 -2.07 -5.47 7.94
N TRP A 152 -1.39 -6.03 8.92
CA TRP A 152 0.06 -6.22 8.97
C TRP A 152 0.34 -7.57 9.66
N LEU A 153 1.55 -8.12 9.55
CA LEU A 153 1.88 -9.43 10.14
C LEU A 153 2.09 -9.32 11.66
N GLU A 154 1.13 -9.81 12.46
CA GLU A 154 1.18 -9.76 13.93
C GLU A 154 2.41 -10.47 14.52
N SER A 155 2.78 -11.61 13.93
CA SER A 155 4.00 -12.36 14.27
C SER A 155 5.30 -11.59 14.06
N SER A 156 5.27 -10.54 13.24
CA SER A 156 6.42 -9.68 12.94
C SER A 156 6.24 -8.26 13.47
N SER A 157 5.36 -8.07 14.46
CA SER A 157 4.97 -6.77 15.03
C SER A 157 6.14 -5.91 15.51
N GLN A 158 7.12 -6.55 16.15
CA GLN A 158 8.30 -5.93 16.74
C GLN A 158 9.47 -5.80 15.76
N GLY A 159 9.34 -6.34 14.53
CA GLY A 159 10.33 -6.15 13.47
C GLY A 159 10.29 -4.76 12.80
N GLY A 160 9.50 -3.83 13.38
CA GLY A 160 9.21 -2.51 12.83
C GLY A 160 10.46 -1.64 12.67
N VAL A 161 10.77 -1.34 11.40
CA VAL A 161 11.93 -0.59 10.88
C VAL A 161 13.27 -1.23 11.29
N PRO A 162 13.92 -2.01 10.40
CA PRO A 162 15.27 -2.50 10.64
C PRO A 162 16.14 -1.36 11.16
N PRO A 163 16.83 -1.51 12.32
CA PRO A 163 17.55 -0.43 12.99
C PRO A 163 18.55 0.30 12.08
N ARG A 164 18.96 -0.36 10.99
CA ARG A 164 19.53 0.22 9.78
C ARG A 164 19.01 -0.56 8.57
N LEU A 165 18.23 0.08 7.69
CA LEU A 165 17.90 -0.39 6.34
C LEU A 165 19.14 -0.41 5.40
N LYS A 166 20.32 -0.81 5.89
CA LYS A 166 21.50 -1.10 5.05
C LYS A 166 21.21 -2.25 4.08
N GLU A 167 20.27 -3.13 4.42
CA GLU A 167 19.72 -4.14 3.51
C GLU A 167 18.79 -3.60 2.43
N LEU A 168 18.45 -2.30 2.37
CA LEU A 168 17.86 -1.74 1.14
C LEU A 168 18.96 -1.20 0.21
N LYS A 169 20.08 -0.71 0.75
CA LYS A 169 21.22 -0.22 -0.05
C LYS A 169 21.91 -1.33 -0.86
N LEU A 170 22.00 -2.55 -0.31
CA LEU A 170 22.65 -3.69 -0.97
C LEU A 170 21.92 -4.21 -2.22
N TRP A 171 20.67 -3.81 -2.46
CA TRP A 171 19.82 -4.43 -3.49
C TRP A 171 19.30 -3.42 -4.52
N SER A 172 19.55 -2.12 -4.32
CA SER A 172 19.21 -1.06 -5.28
C SER A 172 20.24 -0.88 -6.39
N GLU A 173 21.39 -1.58 -6.35
CA GLU A 173 22.46 -1.40 -7.34
C GLU A 173 22.35 -2.34 -8.56
N LYS A 174 21.33 -3.19 -8.62
CA LYS A 174 21.06 -4.03 -9.80
C LYS A 174 19.59 -3.93 -10.23
N LEU A 175 19.28 -2.83 -10.92
CA LEU A 175 18.24 -2.75 -11.94
C LEU A 175 18.84 -2.03 -13.14
#